data_AF-A0A836RNA9-F1
#
_entry.id   AF-A0A836RNA9-F1
#
_cell.length_a   1.000
_cell.length_b   1.000
_cell.length_c   1.000
_cell.angle_alpha   90.00
_cell.angle_beta   90.00
_cell.angle_gamma   90.00
#
_symmetry.space_group_name_H-M   'P 1'
#
loop_
_entity.id
_entity.type
_entity.pdbx_description
1 polymer ?
#
loop_
_entity_poly.entity_id
_entity_poly.type
_entity_poly.pdbx_seq_one_letter_code
_entity_poly.pdbx_strand_id
1 'polypeptide(L)'
;MSASRKWDGCRVRIVYRDEPASGSLLRAGLVAVSALLLSNSIRRHVCVELLAWLETGSGLQPVTLHIDGARVKWLRADESSLLGVLRNAVRKGSWPGIE
;
A
#
# COMPACT_ATOMS: atom_id res chain seq x y z
N MET A 1 2.63 20.67 -17.66
CA MET A 1 1.69 19.82 -16.92
C MET A 1 2.21 18.39 -16.96
N SER A 2 2.89 17.95 -15.90
CA SER A 2 3.59 16.64 -15.85
C SER A 2 2.71 15.63 -15.11
N ALA A 3 1.73 15.07 -15.80
CA ALA A 3 0.88 14.03 -15.23
C ALA A 3 1.58 12.66 -15.37
N SER A 4 2.05 12.15 -14.22
CA SER A 4 1.77 10.75 -13.84
C SER A 4 2.52 9.60 -14.57
N ARG A 5 3.86 9.62 -14.61
CA ARG A 5 4.68 8.40 -14.86
C ARG A 5 4.49 7.29 -13.81
N LYS A 6 3.82 7.57 -12.69
CA LYS A 6 3.67 6.61 -11.57
C LYS A 6 2.71 5.45 -11.84
N TRP A 7 1.93 5.50 -12.92
CA TRP A 7 0.84 4.54 -13.18
C TRP A 7 0.95 3.86 -14.55
N ASP A 8 2.07 3.99 -15.25
CA ASP A 8 2.30 3.35 -16.55
C ASP A 8 2.27 1.82 -16.37
N GLY A 9 1.14 1.20 -16.75
CA GLY A 9 0.90 -0.25 -16.61
C GLY A 9 -0.35 -0.62 -15.79
N CYS A 10 -0.92 0.34 -15.05
CA CYS A 10 -2.12 0.11 -14.23
C CYS A 10 -3.40 0.15 -15.09
N ARG A 11 -4.09 -0.98 -15.27
CA ARG A 11 -5.41 -1.04 -15.93
C ARG A 11 -6.55 -0.79 -14.95
N VAL A 12 -6.35 -1.17 -13.69
CA VAL A 12 -7.33 -0.99 -12.62
C VAL A 12 -6.66 -0.23 -11.48
N ARG A 13 -7.32 0.82 -11.01
CA ARG A 13 -6.88 1.63 -9.87
C ARG A 13 -7.88 1.48 -8.73
N ILE A 14 -7.38 1.09 -7.57
CA ILE A 14 -8.16 0.98 -6.35
C ILE A 14 -7.69 2.10 -5.43
N VAL A 15 -8.63 2.92 -4.97
CA VAL A 15 -8.34 3.99 -4.00
C VAL A 15 -9.04 3.61 -2.71
N TYR A 16 -8.28 3.49 -1.63
CA TYR A 16 -8.79 3.25 -0.30
C TYR A 16 -8.37 4.38 0.62
N ARG A 17 -9.33 4.93 1.36
CA ARG A 17 -9.11 5.97 2.36
C ARG A 17 -9.66 5.49 3.68
N ASP A 18 -8.80 5.44 4.68
CA ASP A 18 -9.17 4.99 6.01
C ASP A 18 -9.42 6.17 6.96
N GLU A 19 -10.17 5.90 8.02
CA GLU A 19 -10.40 6.86 9.10
C GLU A 19 -9.19 6.93 10.06
N PRO A 20 -8.97 8.08 10.74
CA PRO A 20 -7.92 8.22 11.74
C PRO A 20 -8.17 7.31 12.95
N ALA A 21 -7.49 6.15 12.97
CA ALA A 21 -7.58 5.18 14.06
C ALA A 21 -6.29 4.37 14.21
N SER A 22 -6.03 3.87 15.43
CA SER A 22 -5.01 2.85 15.65
C SER A 22 -5.28 1.62 14.79
N GLY A 23 -4.22 1.06 14.20
CA GLY A 23 -4.33 -0.05 13.26
C GLY A 23 -4.74 0.33 11.82
N SER A 24 -4.95 1.63 11.53
CA SER A 24 -5.34 2.09 10.19
C SER A 24 -4.39 1.61 9.08
N LEU A 25 -3.08 1.70 9.32
CA LEU A 25 -2.07 1.22 8.36
C LEU A 25 -2.23 -0.27 8.02
N LEU A 26 -2.57 -1.12 9.01
CA LEU A 26 -2.78 -2.55 8.77
C LEU A 26 -4.07 -2.79 7.99
N ARG A 27 -5.18 -2.14 8.33
CA ARG A 27 -6.44 -2.26 7.59
C ARG A 27 -6.28 -1.86 6.13
N ALA A 28 -5.63 -0.72 5.87
CA ALA A 28 -5.33 -0.27 4.52
C ALA A 28 -4.43 -1.28 3.78
N GLY A 29 -3.44 -1.84 4.48
CA GLY A 29 -2.62 -2.94 3.97
C GLY A 29 -3.43 -4.16 3.56
N LEU A 30 -4.36 -4.60 4.43
CA LEU A 30 -5.23 -5.75 4.20
C LEU A 30 -6.10 -5.55 2.96
N VAL A 31 -6.66 -4.35 2.78
CA VAL A 31 -7.39 -4.00 1.55
C VAL A 31 -6.49 -4.10 0.32
N ALA A 32 -5.24 -3.61 0.40
CA ALA A 32 -4.30 -3.70 -0.71
C ALA A 32 -3.93 -5.15 -1.06
N VAL A 33 -3.67 -6.01 -0.07
CA VAL A 33 -3.37 -7.43 -0.35
C VAL A 33 -4.59 -8.16 -0.90
N SER A 34 -5.80 -7.88 -0.41
CA SER A 34 -7.03 -8.45 -0.98
C SER A 34 -7.28 -8.01 -2.41
N ALA A 35 -6.89 -6.77 -2.75
CA ALA A 35 -6.96 -6.24 -4.10
C ALA A 35 -5.92 -6.84 -5.05
N LEU A 36 -4.71 -7.10 -4.55
CA LEU A 36 -3.56 -7.48 -5.37
C LEU A 36 -3.32 -8.99 -5.44
N LEU A 37 -3.46 -9.70 -4.33
CA LEU A 37 -3.08 -11.11 -4.23
C LEU A 37 -4.21 -12.03 -4.71
N LEU A 38 -3.81 -13.07 -5.42
CA LEU A 38 -4.59 -14.26 -5.74
C LEU A 38 -3.96 -15.44 -4.98
N SER A 39 -4.63 -16.60 -4.99
CA SER A 39 -4.14 -17.79 -4.26
C SER A 39 -2.67 -18.13 -4.55
N ASN A 40 -2.19 -17.95 -5.79
CA ASN A 40 -0.82 -18.28 -6.21
C ASN A 40 -0.14 -17.19 -7.07
N SER A 41 -0.70 -15.98 -7.14
CA SER A 41 -0.15 -14.93 -8.02
C SER A 41 -0.55 -13.52 -7.59
N ILE A 42 -0.06 -12.51 -8.30
CA ILE A 42 -0.38 -11.10 -8.09
C ILE A 42 -1.07 -10.56 -9.34
N ARG A 43 -2.12 -9.77 -9.17
CA ARG A 43 -2.80 -9.03 -10.24
C ARG A 43 -1.90 -7.89 -10.73
N ARG A 44 -0.99 -8.20 -11.66
CA ARG A 44 0.03 -7.27 -12.17
C ARG A 44 -0.50 -6.01 -12.86
N HIS A 45 -1.78 -5.95 -13.19
CA HIS A 45 -2.41 -4.80 -13.83
C HIS A 45 -3.23 -3.92 -12.85
N VAL A 46 -3.22 -4.28 -11.57
CA VAL A 46 -3.92 -3.55 -10.50
C VAL A 46 -2.91 -2.71 -9.73
N CYS A 47 -3.29 -1.48 -9.44
CA CYS A 47 -2.52 -0.59 -8.58
C CYS A 47 -3.42 -0.02 -7.49
N VAL A 48 -2.87 0.16 -6.29
CA VAL A 48 -3.62 0.57 -5.09
C VAL A 48 -3.05 1.88 -4.56
N GLU A 49 -3.93 2.86 -4.33
CA GLU A 49 -3.64 4.10 -3.61
C GLU A 49 -4.27 3.99 -2.22
N LEU A 50 -3.47 4.11 -1.18
CA LEU A 50 -3.90 4.05 0.22
C LEU A 50 -3.68 5.41 0.86
N LEU A 51 -4.73 5.98 1.47
CA LEU A 51 -4.59 6.99 2.51
C LEU A 51 -4.87 6.32 3.85
N ALA A 52 -3.84 6.17 4.68
CA ALA A 52 -3.91 5.52 5.98
C ALA A 52 -3.33 6.44 7.06
N TRP A 53 -3.45 6.02 8.32
CA TRP A 53 -2.93 6.76 9.47
C TRP A 53 -1.88 5.94 10.21
N LEU A 54 -0.70 6.52 10.39
CA LEU A 54 0.40 5.96 11.17
C LEU A 54 0.37 6.56 12.58
N GLU A 55 0.36 5.67 13.58
CA GLU A 55 0.51 6.06 14.97
C GLU A 55 1.97 6.41 15.28
N THR A 56 2.18 7.62 15.81
CA THR A 56 3.47 8.18 16.18
C THR A 56 3.40 8.69 17.63
N GLY A 57 4.55 9.02 18.22
CA GLY A 57 4.59 9.59 19.58
C GLY A 57 3.86 10.94 19.71
N SER A 58 3.57 11.63 18.62
CA SER A 58 2.83 12.90 18.59
C SER A 58 1.38 12.78 18.11
N GLY A 59 0.87 11.55 17.93
CA GLY A 59 -0.48 11.26 17.46
C GLY A 59 -0.52 10.55 16.10
N LEU A 60 -1.67 10.62 15.44
CA LEU A 60 -1.88 9.99 14.13
C LEU A 60 -1.42 10.91 13.00
N GLN A 61 -0.57 10.40 12.13
CA GLN A 61 -0.11 11.11 10.93
C GLN A 61 -0.65 10.45 9.67
N PRO A 62 -1.21 11.21 8.72
CA PRO A 62 -1.68 10.66 7.47
C PRO A 62 -0.48 10.24 6.62
N VAL A 63 -0.57 9.04 6.03
CA VAL A 63 0.43 8.51 5.09
C VAL A 63 -0.28 8.08 3.82
N THR A 64 0.28 8.48 2.68
CA THR A 64 -0.19 8.01 1.38
C THR A 64 0.80 6.97 0.87
N LEU A 65 0.29 5.81 0.46
CA LEU A 65 1.09 4.75 -0.16
C LEU A 65 0.50 4.40 -1.52
N HIS A 66 1.38 4.24 -2.49
CA HIS A 66 1.05 3.74 -3.82
C HIS A 66 1.67 2.37 -4.01
N ILE A 67 0.87 1.36 -4.32
CA ILE A 67 1.33 -0.02 -4.53
C ILE A 67 1.05 -0.43 -5.98
N ASP A 68 2.10 -0.72 -6.73
CA ASP A 68 2.03 -1.19 -8.12
C ASP A 68 2.14 -2.72 -8.18
N GLY A 69 1.05 -3.38 -8.58
CA GLY A 69 0.98 -4.84 -8.70
C GLY A 69 1.99 -5.45 -9.67
N ALA A 70 2.50 -4.71 -10.65
CA ALA A 70 3.52 -5.19 -11.58
C ALA A 70 4.92 -5.21 -10.93
N ARG A 71 5.18 -4.32 -9.98
CA ARG A 71 6.50 -4.10 -9.36
C ARG A 71 6.60 -4.63 -7.95
N VAL A 72 5.47 -4.82 -7.25
CA VAL A 72 5.47 -5.17 -5.84
C VAL A 72 6.11 -6.53 -5.59
N LYS A 73 6.99 -6.60 -4.59
CA LYS A 73 7.66 -7.84 -4.19
C LYS A 73 7.52 -8.07 -2.69
N TRP A 74 7.49 -9.35 -2.32
CA TRP A 74 7.50 -9.82 -0.93
C TRP A 74 6.30 -9.33 -0.10
N LEU A 75 5.21 -8.93 -0.76
CA LEU A 75 3.94 -8.65 -0.11
C LEU A 75 3.24 -9.97 0.24
N ARG A 76 2.78 -10.10 1.48
CA ARG A 76 2.08 -11.28 1.99
C ARG A 76 0.82 -10.85 2.73
N ALA A 77 -0.15 -11.75 2.81
CA ALA A 77 -1.41 -11.50 3.51
C ALA A 77 -1.32 -11.71 5.03
N ASP A 78 -0.18 -12.17 5.55
CA ASP A 78 0.01 -12.27 6.99
C ASP A 78 0.23 -10.89 7.61
N GLU A 79 -0.50 -10.60 8.69
CA GLU A 79 -0.59 -9.25 9.25
C GLU A 79 0.76 -8.70 9.71
N SER A 80 1.60 -9.53 10.35
CA SER A 80 2.87 -9.10 10.91
C SER A 80 3.89 -8.76 9.82
N SER A 81 4.05 -9.58 8.78
CA SER A 81 4.94 -9.28 7.67
C SER A 81 4.42 -8.10 6.85
N LEU A 82 3.11 -8.04 6.61
CA LEU A 82 2.48 -6.93 5.88
C LEU A 82 2.73 -5.60 6.59
N LEU A 83 2.45 -5.53 7.89
CA LEU A 83 2.70 -4.33 8.68
C LEU A 83 4.19 -3.96 8.69
N GLY A 84 5.08 -4.96 8.76
CA GLY A 84 6.52 -4.75 8.67
C GLY A 84 6.96 -4.15 7.33
N VAL A 85 6.41 -4.63 6.22
CA VAL A 85 6.66 -4.09 4.87
C VAL A 85 6.17 -2.65 4.78
N LEU A 86 4.93 -2.38 5.18
CA LEU A 86 4.32 -1.05 5.08
C LEU A 86 5.03 -0.02 5.96
N ARG A 87 5.34 -0.37 7.22
CA ARG A 87 6.13 0.51 8.11
C ARG A 87 7.51 0.81 7.53
N ASN A 88 8.16 -0.19 6.93
CA ASN A 88 9.45 0.03 6.28
C ASN A 88 9.32 0.93 5.04
N ALA A 89 8.29 0.74 4.22
CA ALA A 89 8.01 1.57 3.05
C ALA A 89 7.80 3.04 3.47
N VAL A 90 6.94 3.29 4.45
CA VAL A 90 6.70 4.64 5.01
C VAL A 90 7.98 5.24 5.56
N ARG A 91 8.73 4.49 6.39
CA ARG A 91 9.94 5.00 7.05
C ARG A 91 11.08 5.30 6.06
N LYS A 92 11.25 4.47 5.03
CA LYS A 92 12.33 4.62 4.03
C LYS A 92 11.92 5.44 2.81
N GLY A 93 10.64 5.81 2.71
CA GLY A 93 10.04 6.44 1.54
C GLY A 93 9.96 5.54 0.30
N SER A 94 10.26 4.24 0.44
CA SER A 94 10.09 3.26 -0.65
C SER A 94 10.22 1.80 -0.18
N TRP A 95 9.59 0.91 -0.93
CA TRP A 95 9.79 -0.54 -0.96
C TRP A 95 9.60 -1.00 -2.41
N PRO A 96 10.10 -2.17 -2.86
CA PRO A 96 9.86 -2.64 -4.22
C PRO A 96 8.36 -2.64 -4.57
N GLY A 97 7.99 -1.75 -5.49
CA GLY A 97 6.60 -1.52 -5.93
C GLY A 97 5.70 -0.83 -4.92
N ILE A 98 6.24 -0.19 -3.88
CA ILE A 98 5.52 0.66 -2.93
C ILE A 98 6.24 2.01 -2.80
N GLU A 99 5.52 3.10 -3.04
CA GLU A 99 6.02 4.49 -3.01
C GLU A 99 5.17 5.38 -2.11
#